data_AF-A0A3N6IL54-F1
#
_entry.id   AF-A0A3N6IL54-F1
#
_cell.length_a   1.000
_cell.length_b   1.000
_cell.length_c   1.000
_cell.angle_alpha   90.00
_cell.angle_beta   90.00
_cell.angle_gamma   90.00
#
_symmetry.space_group_name_H-M   'P 1'
#
loop_
_entity.id
_entity.type
_entity.pdbx_description
1 polymer ?
#
loop_
_entity_poly.entity_id
_entity_poly.type
_entity_poly.pdbx_seq_one_letter_code
_entity_poly.pdbx_strand_id
1 'polypeptide(L)'
;MPVEPRFRDQVRCLVLKDRRAKALNDALSPDDRIAFNDFLVSVAAVLLAPRLGDRCGIEDIVAFSDEVAARHRRERRPVNEFVVEEILREIYGLPRLFRTFPVPPAAVSGAGAAILRYLTNTDAGVAAGIDRILDTAADLHERRTRP
;
A
#
# COMPACT_ATOMS: atom_id res chain seq x y z
N MET A 1 -16.47 6.96 0.39
CA MET A 1 -16.23 7.99 -0.65
C MET A 1 -15.78 7.29 -1.93
N PRO A 2 -16.25 7.68 -3.12
CA PRO A 2 -15.80 7.07 -4.37
C PRO A 2 -14.32 7.39 -4.63
N VAL A 3 -13.57 6.41 -5.15
CA VAL A 3 -12.15 6.57 -5.46
C VAL A 3 -11.97 7.42 -6.71
N GLU A 4 -11.09 8.42 -6.64
CA GLU A 4 -10.79 9.24 -7.81
C GLU A 4 -10.06 8.44 -8.92
N PRO A 5 -10.44 8.61 -10.20
CA PRO A 5 -9.81 7.90 -11.31
C PRO A 5 -8.28 8.11 -11.39
N ARG A 6 -7.78 9.28 -11.00
CA ARG A 6 -6.34 9.57 -10.98
C ARG A 6 -5.56 8.71 -9.97
N PHE A 7 -6.17 8.36 -8.83
CA PHE A 7 -5.53 7.49 -7.84
C PHE A 7 -5.42 6.05 -8.37
N ARG A 8 -6.42 5.60 -9.13
CA ARG A 8 -6.36 4.32 -9.85
C ARG A 8 -5.25 4.32 -10.90
N ASP A 9 -5.13 5.38 -11.70
CA ASP A 9 -4.03 5.51 -12.69
C ASP A 9 -2.66 5.53 -12.01
N GLN A 10 -2.53 6.21 -10.87
CA GLN A 10 -1.29 6.27 -10.11
C GLN A 10 -0.86 4.90 -9.57
N VAL A 11 -1.78 4.12 -9.02
CA VAL A 11 -1.50 2.73 -8.60
C VAL A 11 -1.14 1.86 -9.80
N ARG A 12 -1.86 2.00 -10.93
CA ARG A 12 -1.54 1.29 -12.16
C ARG A 12 -0.12 1.61 -12.64
N CYS A 13 0.25 2.90 -12.65
CA CYS A 13 1.61 3.34 -12.98
C CYS A 13 2.66 2.70 -12.07
N LEU A 14 2.38 2.60 -10.77
CA LEU A 14 3.29 1.97 -9.82
C LEU A 14 3.49 0.48 -10.12
N VAL A 15 2.40 -0.27 -10.30
CA VAL A 15 2.43 -1.72 -10.55
C VAL A 15 3.07 -2.03 -11.90
N LEU A 16 2.72 -1.28 -12.94
CA LEU A 16 3.28 -1.46 -14.29
C LEU A 16 4.69 -0.86 -14.43
N LYS A 17 5.27 -0.30 -13.36
CA LYS A 17 6.59 0.35 -13.36
C LYS A 17 6.70 1.47 -14.41
N ASP A 18 5.59 2.18 -14.65
CA ASP A 18 5.54 3.33 -15.54
C ASP A 18 6.44 4.44 -14.99
N ARG A 19 7.22 5.06 -15.87
CA ARG A 19 8.08 6.22 -15.55
C ARG A 19 7.32 7.39 -14.91
N ARG A 20 6.01 7.50 -15.17
CA ARG A 20 5.13 8.53 -14.59
C ARG A 20 4.92 8.36 -13.09
N ALA A 21 5.12 7.16 -12.53
CA ALA A 21 4.78 6.87 -11.13
C ALA A 21 5.42 7.85 -10.12
N LYS A 22 6.69 8.21 -10.34
CA LYS A 22 7.39 9.19 -9.48
C LYS A 22 6.76 10.59 -9.60
N ALA A 23 6.57 11.06 -10.82
CA ALA A 23 6.02 12.40 -11.06
C ALA A 23 4.59 12.54 -10.50
N LEU A 24 3.76 11.50 -10.64
CA LEU A 24 2.41 11.47 -10.07
C LEU A 24 2.44 11.54 -8.54
N ASN A 25 3.34 10.81 -7.88
CA ASN A 25 3.49 10.86 -6.44
C ASN A 25 3.99 12.21 -5.92
N ASP A 26 4.90 12.85 -6.65
CA ASP A 26 5.50 14.13 -6.26
C ASP A 26 4.51 15.29 -6.49
N ALA A 27 3.56 15.14 -7.42
CA ALA A 27 2.52 16.13 -7.73
C ALA A 27 1.31 16.12 -6.75
N LEU A 28 1.22 15.14 -5.85
CA LEU A 28 0.11 15.08 -4.88
C LEU A 28 0.16 16.24 -3.89
N SER A 29 -0.94 16.99 -3.79
CA SER A 29 -1.18 17.93 -2.69
C SER A 29 -1.25 17.18 -1.35
N PRO A 30 -1.12 17.87 -0.20
CA PRO A 30 -1.21 17.21 1.11
C PRO A 30 -2.51 16.44 1.33
N ASP A 31 -3.66 17.02 0.95
CA ASP A 31 -4.98 16.38 1.13
C ASP A 31 -5.15 15.20 0.17
N ASP A 32 -4.74 15.38 -1.10
CA ASP A 32 -4.77 14.29 -2.08
C ASP A 32 -3.89 13.12 -1.67
N ARG A 33 -2.78 13.40 -0.99
CA ARG A 33 -1.88 12.37 -0.49
C ARG A 33 -2.54 11.53 0.60
N ILE A 34 -3.32 12.14 1.48
CA ILE A 34 -4.07 11.42 2.50
C ILE A 34 -5.12 10.53 1.82
N ALA A 35 -5.93 11.10 0.92
CA ALA A 35 -6.95 10.34 0.19
C ALA A 35 -6.34 9.20 -0.68
N PHE A 36 -5.21 9.47 -1.34
CA PHE A 36 -4.45 8.47 -2.08
C PHE A 36 -3.94 7.36 -1.16
N ASN A 37 -3.42 7.69 0.03
CA ASN A 37 -2.94 6.71 0.99
C ASN A 37 -4.07 5.78 1.46
N ASP A 38 -5.25 6.30 1.77
CA ASP A 38 -6.39 5.47 2.19
C ASP A 38 -6.81 4.46 1.10
N PHE A 39 -6.75 4.90 -0.17
CA PHE A 39 -6.96 3.99 -1.30
C PHE A 39 -5.80 3.00 -1.46
N LEU A 40 -4.55 3.45 -1.32
CA LEU A 40 -3.35 2.61 -1.41
C LEU A 40 -3.34 1.49 -0.36
N VAL A 41 -3.78 1.78 0.88
CA VAL A 41 -3.95 0.78 1.94
C VAL A 41 -5.01 -0.25 1.52
N SER A 42 -6.10 0.18 0.87
CA SER A 42 -7.14 -0.74 0.37
C SER A 42 -6.62 -1.63 -0.76
N VAL A 43 -5.77 -1.10 -1.66
CA VAL A 43 -5.10 -1.91 -2.68
C VAL A 43 -4.12 -2.91 -2.05
N ALA A 44 -3.31 -2.46 -1.09
CA ALA A 44 -2.39 -3.33 -0.37
C ALA A 44 -3.16 -4.48 0.34
N ALA A 45 -4.30 -4.19 0.97
CA ALA A 45 -5.14 -5.19 1.61
C ALA A 45 -5.60 -6.28 0.62
N VAL A 46 -6.10 -5.87 -0.55
CA VAL A 46 -6.53 -6.82 -1.60
C VAL A 46 -5.37 -7.69 -2.09
N LEU A 47 -4.18 -7.11 -2.25
CA LEU A 47 -3.00 -7.85 -2.70
C LEU A 47 -2.41 -8.78 -1.63
N LEU A 48 -2.60 -8.46 -0.35
CA LEU A 48 -2.06 -9.24 0.76
C LEU A 48 -2.96 -10.42 1.13
N ALA A 49 -4.28 -10.32 0.95
CA ALA A 49 -5.23 -11.37 1.34
C ALA A 49 -4.89 -12.76 0.76
N PRO A 50 -4.51 -12.93 -0.53
CA PRO A 50 -4.10 -14.23 -1.06
C PRO A 50 -2.80 -14.79 -0.45
N ARG A 51 -1.96 -13.93 0.15
CA ARG A 51 -0.60 -14.27 0.59
C ARG A 51 -0.51 -14.53 2.08
N LEU A 52 -1.17 -13.70 2.88
CA LEU A 52 -1.16 -13.76 4.34
C LEU A 52 -2.50 -14.22 4.93
N GLY A 53 -3.52 -14.44 4.08
CA GLY A 53 -4.87 -14.76 4.49
C GLY A 53 -5.64 -13.55 5.04
N ASP A 54 -6.90 -13.77 5.39
CA ASP A 54 -7.77 -12.73 5.96
C ASP A 54 -7.50 -12.45 7.45
N ARG A 55 -6.66 -13.28 8.08
CA ARG A 55 -6.25 -13.14 9.48
C ARG A 55 -4.75 -13.33 9.57
N CYS A 56 -4.06 -12.33 10.11
CA CYS A 56 -2.60 -12.29 10.20
C CYS A 56 -2.23 -11.78 11.59
N GLY A 57 -1.34 -12.49 12.28
CA GLY A 57 -0.87 -12.13 13.62
C GLY A 57 0.16 -11.02 13.59
N ILE A 58 0.52 -10.49 14.77
CA ILE A 58 1.60 -9.49 14.90
C ILE A 58 2.93 -10.07 14.39
N GLU A 59 3.21 -11.34 14.71
CA GLU A 59 4.47 -12.00 14.32
C GLU A 59 4.60 -12.11 12.79
N ASP A 60 3.52 -12.49 12.11
CA ASP A 60 3.47 -12.56 10.64
C ASP A 60 3.67 -11.18 10.00
N ILE A 61 3.07 -10.15 10.57
CA ILE A 61 3.17 -8.76 10.10
C ILE A 61 4.60 -8.24 10.25
N VAL A 62 5.24 -8.49 11.39
CA VAL A 62 6.64 -8.12 11.64
C VAL A 62 7.57 -8.83 10.66
N ALA A 63 7.38 -10.14 10.49
CA ALA A 63 8.17 -10.92 9.54
C ALA A 63 8.02 -10.40 8.10
N PHE A 64 6.79 -10.06 7.69
CA PHE A 64 6.54 -9.50 6.37
C PHE A 64 7.12 -8.10 6.20
N SER A 65 7.02 -7.21 7.19
CA SER A 65 7.62 -5.87 7.13
C SER A 65 9.14 -5.93 7.01
N ASP A 66 9.78 -6.85 7.74
CA ASP A 66 11.23 -7.10 7.66
C ASP A 66 11.63 -7.61 6.29
N GLU A 67 10.85 -8.51 5.71
CA GLU A 67 11.10 -9.04 4.37
C GLU A 67 11.04 -7.94 3.30
N VAL A 68 9.99 -7.10 3.34
CA VAL A 68 9.85 -5.96 2.44
C VAL A 68 11.04 -5.01 2.58
N ALA A 69 11.40 -4.64 3.81
CA ALA A 69 12.51 -3.73 4.07
C ALA A 69 13.85 -4.32 3.61
N ALA A 70 14.11 -5.60 3.89
CA ALA A 70 15.31 -6.30 3.45
C ALA A 70 15.43 -6.33 1.91
N ARG A 71 14.33 -6.60 1.20
CA ARG A 71 14.31 -6.59 -0.28
C ARG A 71 14.66 -5.22 -0.83
N HIS A 72 14.09 -4.16 -0.27
CA HIS A 72 14.29 -2.77 -0.70
C HIS A 72 15.68 -2.24 -0.36
N ARG A 73 16.26 -2.63 0.78
CA ARG A 73 17.66 -2.36 1.12
C ARG A 73 18.61 -2.95 0.07
N ARG A 74 18.38 -4.19 -0.39
CA ARG A 74 19.16 -4.82 -1.48
C ARG A 74 19.02 -4.07 -2.81
N GLU A 75 17.88 -3.42 -3.05
CA GLU A 75 17.64 -2.57 -4.24
C GLU A 75 18.19 -1.14 -4.09
N ARG A 76 18.89 -0.81 -3.00
CA ARG A 76 19.38 0.54 -2.66
C ARG A 76 18.25 1.59 -2.60
N ARG A 77 17.07 1.18 -2.14
CA ARG A 77 15.88 2.02 -1.97
C ARG A 77 15.28 1.78 -0.59
N PRO A 78 16.00 2.11 0.50
CA PRO A 78 15.57 1.75 1.85
C PRO A 78 14.18 2.31 2.14
N VAL A 79 13.36 1.49 2.80
CA VAL A 79 12.06 1.84 3.34
C VAL A 79 12.06 1.57 4.84
N ASN A 80 11.32 2.37 5.61
CA ASN A 80 11.19 2.17 7.05
C ASN A 80 10.22 1.01 7.31
N GLU A 81 10.73 -0.09 7.88
CA GLU A 81 9.94 -1.28 8.23
C GLU A 81 8.78 -0.96 9.19
N PHE A 82 8.95 -0.06 10.15
CA PHE A 82 7.87 0.31 11.07
C PHE A 82 6.71 1.03 10.39
N VAL A 83 6.98 1.78 9.33
CA VAL A 83 5.89 2.41 8.55
C VAL A 83 5.19 1.38 7.68
N VAL A 84 5.91 0.37 7.17
CA VAL A 84 5.30 -0.79 6.50
C VAL A 84 4.42 -1.55 7.49
N GLU A 85 4.93 -1.83 8.69
CA GLU A 85 4.22 -2.52 9.76
C GLU A 85 2.96 -1.75 10.20
N GLU A 86 3.04 -0.42 10.31
CA GLU A 86 1.89 0.44 10.62
C GLU A 86 0.75 0.26 9.60
N ILE A 87 1.07 0.23 8.30
CA ILE A 87 0.09 -0.01 7.24
C ILE A 87 -0.53 -1.41 7.37
N LEU A 88 0.30 -2.44 7.61
CA LEU A 88 -0.18 -3.80 7.78
C LEU A 88 -1.11 -3.94 8.99
N ARG A 89 -0.75 -3.34 10.12
CA ARG A 89 -1.59 -3.31 11.32
C ARG A 89 -2.94 -2.65 11.04
N GLU A 90 -2.96 -1.56 10.27
CA GLU A 90 -4.22 -0.93 9.85
C GLU A 90 -5.08 -1.89 9.02
N ILE A 91 -4.49 -2.59 8.05
CA ILE A 91 -5.18 -3.55 7.18
C ILE A 91 -5.82 -4.69 7.99
N TYR A 92 -5.09 -5.23 8.97
CA TYR A 92 -5.54 -6.36 9.78
C TYR A 92 -6.29 -5.96 11.06
N GLY A 93 -6.60 -4.67 11.25
CA GLY A 93 -7.33 -4.19 12.42
C GLY A 93 -6.59 -4.36 13.75
N LEU A 94 -5.25 -4.39 13.70
CA LEU A 94 -4.41 -4.48 14.88
C LEU A 94 -4.08 -3.11 15.46
N PRO A 95 -3.66 -3.04 16.74
CA PRO A 95 -3.27 -1.77 17.33
C PRO A 95 -2.08 -1.13 16.58
N ARG A 96 -2.25 0.13 16.19
CA ARG A 96 -1.22 0.96 15.56
C ARG A 96 0.03 1.13 16.44
N LEU A 97 1.20 1.18 15.81
CA LEU A 97 2.49 1.49 16.43
C LEU A 97 2.55 2.98 16.83
N PHE A 98 2.12 3.85 15.92
CA PHE A 98 2.29 5.30 16.04
C PHE A 98 1.03 5.95 16.62
N ARG A 99 0.79 5.74 17.93
CA ARG A 99 -0.42 6.25 18.60
C ARG A 99 -0.38 7.75 18.91
N THR A 100 0.78 8.28 19.26
CA THR A 100 0.94 9.66 19.74
C THR A 100 1.26 10.63 18.61
N PHE A 101 2.10 10.21 17.67
CA PHE A 101 2.55 11.02 16.55
C PHE A 101 2.19 10.30 15.27
N PRO A 102 1.21 10.80 14.48
CA PRO A 102 0.83 10.12 13.25
C PRO A 102 2.02 10.08 12.28
N VAL A 103 2.12 8.99 11.53
CA VAL A 103 3.14 8.88 10.49
C VAL A 103 2.91 9.95 9.43
N PRO A 104 3.96 10.68 8.99
CA PRO A 104 3.81 11.65 7.91
C PRO A 104 3.21 11.03 6.65
N PRO A 105 2.21 11.65 5.99
CA PRO A 105 1.55 11.07 4.82
C PRO A 105 2.51 10.66 3.69
N ALA A 106 3.62 11.39 3.50
CA ALA A 106 4.63 11.04 2.51
C ALA A 106 5.36 9.73 2.83
N ALA A 107 5.59 9.43 4.11
CA ALA A 107 6.19 8.17 4.52
C ALA A 107 5.21 7.00 4.30
N VAL A 108 3.91 7.21 4.54
CA VAL A 108 2.86 6.22 4.24
C VAL A 108 2.79 5.94 2.73
N SER A 109 2.79 6.97 1.88
CA SER A 109 2.80 6.77 0.41
C SER A 109 4.02 5.97 -0.05
N GLY A 110 5.19 6.31 0.50
CA GLY A 110 6.45 5.61 0.19
C GLY A 110 6.44 4.15 0.64
N ALA A 111 5.97 3.86 1.84
CA ALA A 111 5.88 2.51 2.36
C ALA A 111 4.81 1.67 1.63
N GLY A 112 3.64 2.23 1.36
CA GLY A 112 2.63 1.57 0.53
C GLY A 112 3.17 1.25 -0.85
N ALA A 113 3.86 2.20 -1.49
CA ALA A 113 4.51 1.96 -2.77
C ALA A 113 5.58 0.85 -2.71
N ALA A 114 6.31 0.75 -1.60
CA ALA A 114 7.28 -0.31 -1.36
C ALA A 114 6.62 -1.69 -1.24
N ILE A 115 5.49 -1.78 -0.52
CA ILE A 115 4.67 -3.01 -0.42
C ILE A 115 4.20 -3.45 -1.80
N LEU A 116 3.56 -2.56 -2.56
CA LEU A 116 3.03 -2.88 -3.89
C LEU A 116 4.14 -3.33 -4.85
N ARG A 117 5.31 -2.66 -4.82
CA ARG A 117 6.48 -3.06 -5.62
C ARG A 117 6.99 -4.44 -5.23
N TYR A 118 7.08 -4.73 -3.92
CA TYR A 118 7.49 -6.03 -3.43
C TYR A 118 6.54 -7.14 -3.90
N LEU A 119 5.22 -6.93 -3.75
CA LEU A 119 4.19 -7.88 -4.18
C LEU A 119 4.21 -8.09 -5.71
N THR A 120 4.29 -7.02 -6.47
CA THR A 120 4.38 -7.08 -7.94
C THR A 120 5.65 -7.79 -8.42
N ASN A 121 6.76 -7.64 -7.71
CA ASN A 121 8.02 -8.29 -8.07
C ASN A 121 8.06 -9.78 -7.69
N THR A 122 7.17 -10.22 -6.81
CA THR A 122 7.13 -11.61 -6.31
C THR A 122 5.97 -12.41 -6.88
N ASP A 123 4.98 -11.75 -7.48
CA ASP A 123 3.85 -12.38 -8.15
C ASP A 123 3.53 -11.66 -9.48
N ALA A 124 3.79 -12.35 -10.60
CA ALA A 124 3.53 -11.84 -11.94
C ALA A 124 2.02 -11.66 -12.24
N GLY A 125 1.15 -12.36 -11.50
CA GLY A 125 -0.30 -12.24 -11.61
C GLY A 125 -0.81 -10.86 -11.19
N VAL A 126 -0.07 -10.13 -10.34
CA VAL A 126 -0.44 -8.78 -9.89
C VAL A 126 -0.52 -7.80 -11.06
N ALA A 127 0.49 -7.80 -11.94
CA ALA A 127 0.51 -6.90 -13.09
C ALA A 127 -0.57 -7.28 -14.12
N ALA A 128 -0.78 -8.58 -14.35
CA ALA A 128 -1.77 -9.08 -15.29
C ALA A 128 -3.22 -8.84 -14.82
N GLY A 129 -3.46 -8.88 -13.50
CA GLY A 129 -4.77 -8.71 -12.89
C GLY A 129 -5.08 -7.31 -12.38
N ILE A 130 -4.24 -6.30 -12.69
CA ILE A 130 -4.27 -4.99 -12.02
C ILE A 130 -5.65 -4.32 -12.07
N ASP A 131 -6.37 -4.41 -13.19
CA ASP A 131 -7.68 -3.76 -13.31
C ASP A 131 -8.70 -4.38 -12.36
N ARG A 132 -8.73 -5.72 -12.27
CA ARG A 132 -9.58 -6.45 -11.32
C ARG A 132 -9.20 -6.17 -9.87
N ILE A 133 -7.91 -6.05 -9.58
CA ILE A 133 -7.40 -5.68 -8.25
C ILE A 133 -7.89 -4.28 -7.88
N LEU A 134 -7.81 -3.32 -8.81
CA LEU A 134 -8.26 -1.95 -8.58
C LEU A 134 -9.77 -1.85 -8.38
N ASP A 135 -10.56 -2.63 -9.10
CA ASP A 135 -12.02 -2.73 -8.89
C ASP A 135 -12.32 -3.26 -7.48
N THR A 136 -11.71 -4.38 -7.12
CA THR A 136 -11.89 -5.00 -5.78
C THR A 136 -11.44 -4.04 -4.67
N ALA A 137 -10.35 -3.30 -4.87
CA ALA A 137 -9.83 -2.34 -3.91
C ALA A 137 -10.74 -1.12 -3.78
N ALA A 138 -11.37 -0.66 -4.87
CA ALA A 138 -12.34 0.43 -4.82
C ALA A 138 -13.59 0.02 -4.03
N ASP A 139 -14.12 -1.18 -4.27
CA ASP A 139 -15.25 -1.74 -3.51
C ASP A 139 -14.90 -1.90 -2.01
N LEU A 140 -13.68 -2.33 -1.69
CA LEU A 140 -13.20 -2.39 -0.31
C LEU A 140 -13.10 -1.00 0.32
N HIS A 141 -12.50 -0.04 -0.40
CA HIS A 141 -12.32 1.34 0.08
C HIS A 141 -13.67 2.01 0.37
N GLU A 142 -14.65 1.82 -0.51
CA GLU A 142 -16.01 2.32 -0.28
C GLU A 142 -16.63 1.73 0.98
N ARG A 143 -16.51 0.41 1.20
CA ARG A 143 -17.04 -0.24 2.41
C ARG A 143 -16.37 0.26 3.69
N ARG A 144 -15.06 0.54 3.65
CA ARG A 144 -14.30 1.08 4.80
C ARG A 144 -14.63 2.54 5.13
N THR A 145 -15.10 3.30 4.15
CA THR A 145 -15.34 4.75 4.26
C THR A 145 -16.82 5.13 4.24
N ARG A 146 -17.73 4.14 4.25
CA ARG A 146 -19.15 4.38 4.47
C ARG A 146 -19.38 4.64 5.97
N PRO A 147 -20.14 5.68 6.34
CA PRO A 147 -20.50 5.98 7.72
C PRO A 147 -21.40 4.91 8.33
#